data_AF-A0A2S3QI88-F1
#
_entry.id   AF-A0A2S3QI88-F1
#
_cell.length_a   1.000
_cell.length_b   1.000
_cell.length_c   1.000
_cell.angle_alpha   90.00
_cell.angle_beta   90.00
_cell.angle_gamma   90.00
#
_symmetry.space_group_name_H-M   'P 1'
#
loop_
_entity.id
_entity.type
_entity.pdbx_description
1 polymer ?
#
loop_
_entity_poly.entity_id
_entity_poly.type
_entity_poly.pdbx_seq_one_letter_code
_entity_poly.pdbx_strand_id
1 'polypeptide(L)' 'MKIKDFRFVGKFPNYEVHTILDDGQEKTHEIDIGNLEYVGTLDEKQLKSLIKETVKAHQEPKRTEAMNQLIGKSL' A
#
# COMPACT_ATOMS: atom_id res chain seq x y z
N MET A 1 -5.02 -9.37 -9.05
CA MET A 1 -3.95 -8.83 -8.19
C MET A 1 -3.32 -9.96 -7.37
N LYS A 2 -2.01 -10.16 -7.50
CA LYS A 2 -1.23 -11.20 -6.80
C LYS A 2 0.01 -10.58 -6.16
N ILE A 3 0.40 -11.08 -4.98
CA ILE A 3 1.67 -10.71 -4.36
C ILE A 3 2.79 -11.44 -5.10
N LYS A 4 3.78 -10.69 -5.57
CA LYS A 4 4.93 -11.24 -6.29
C LYS A 4 6.12 -11.42 -5.37
N ASP A 5 6.40 -10.43 -4.52
CA ASP A 5 7.58 -10.41 -3.65
C ASP A 5 7.40 -9.43 -2.47
N PHE A 6 8.21 -9.63 -1.43
CA PHE A 6 8.36 -8.70 -0.31
C PHE A 6 9.80 -8.18 -0.28
N ARG A 7 9.95 -6.88 -0.03
CA ARG A 7 11.26 -6.23 0.15
C ARG A 7 11.33 -5.54 1.48
N PHE A 8 12.50 -5.63 2.12
CA PHE A 8 12.78 -4.90 3.33
C PHE A 8 13.67 -3.71 2.99
N VAL A 9 13.21 -2.51 3.35
CA VAL A 9 13.93 -1.25 3.12
C VAL A 9 14.28 -0.65 4.47
N GLY A 10 15.42 0.02 4.58
CA GLY A 10 15.86 0.68 5.81
C GLY A 10 17.03 -0.01 6.51
N LYS A 11 17.14 0.23 7.82
CA LYS A 11 18.23 -0.27 8.67
C LYS A 11 17.67 -0.71 10.01
N PHE A 12 18.24 -1.80 10.56
CA PHE A 12 17.87 -2.30 11.88
C PHE A 12 17.91 -1.18 12.95
N PRO A 13 16.89 -1.07 13.83
CA PRO A 13 15.68 -1.92 13.91
C PRO A 13 14.50 -1.47 13.02
N ASN A 14 14.63 -0.34 12.33
CA ASN A 14 13.55 0.32 11.59
C ASN A 14 13.44 -0.18 10.13
N TYR A 15 13.30 -1.50 9.94
CA TYR A 15 12.99 -2.02 8.62
C TYR A 15 11.52 -1.77 8.26
N GLU A 16 11.28 -1.31 7.05
CA GLU A 16 9.96 -1.19 6.44
C GLU A 16 9.76 -2.33 5.44
N VAL A 17 8.54 -2.86 5.40
CA VAL A 17 8.16 -3.95 4.52
C VAL A 17 7.41 -3.36 3.35
N HIS A 18 7.97 -3.54 2.16
CA HIS A 18 7.34 -3.20 0.90
C HIS A 18 6.85 -4.48 0.22
N THR A 19 5.70 -4.41 -0.44
CA THR A 19 5.13 -5.50 -1.21
C THR A 19 5.06 -5.12 -2.68
N ILE A 20 5.49 -6.04 -3.55
CA ILE A 20 5.33 -5.91 -4.99
C ILE A 20 4.08 -6.68 -5.42
N LEU A 21 3.14 -5.96 -6.02
CA LEU A 21 1.88 -6.48 -6.52
C LEU A 21 1.86 -6.51 -8.04
N ASP A 22 1.36 -7.60 -8.60
CA ASP A 22 1.05 -7.72 -10.02
C ASP A 22 -0.47 -7.60 -10.21
N ASP A 23 -0.90 -6.60 -10.97
CA ASP A 23 -2.32 -6.36 -11.26
C ASP A 23 -2.86 -7.20 -12.42
N GLY A 24 -2.00 -7.94 -13.14
CA GLY A 24 -2.35 -8.76 -14.30
C GLY A 24 -2.43 -7.99 -15.62
N GLN A 25 -2.12 -6.68 -15.62
CA GLN A 25 -2.01 -5.82 -16.81
C GLN A 25 -0.55 -5.42 -17.08
N GLU A 26 0.41 -6.28 -16.71
CA GLU A 26 1.86 -6.05 -16.78
C GLU A 26 2.39 -4.86 -15.95
N LYS A 27 1.55 -4.26 -15.09
CA LYS A 27 2.00 -3.22 -14.16
C LYS A 27 2.28 -3.83 -12.80
N THR A 28 3.53 -3.63 -12.37
CA THR A 28 3.94 -3.93 -11.00
C THR A 28 3.80 -2.68 -10.15
N HIS A 29 3.14 -2.82 -9.01
CA HIS A 29 2.95 -1.76 -8.03
C HIS A 29 3.75 -2.11 -6.79
N GLU A 30 4.59 -1.17 -6.34
CA GLU A 30 5.29 -1.30 -5.07
C GLU A 30 4.54 -0.48 -4.02
N ILE A 31 4.13 -1.16 -2.95
CA ILE A 31 3.38 -0.55 -1.85
C ILE A 31 4.12 -0.77 -0.52
N ASP A 32 4.21 0.27 0.30
CA ASP A 32 4.66 0.16 1.68
C ASP A 32 3.51 -0.37 2.54
N ILE A 33 3.75 -1.48 3.24
CA ILE A 33 2.78 -2.11 4.15
C ILE A 33 3.13 -1.89 5.63
N GLY A 34 4.25 -1.23 5.95
CA GLY A 34 4.61 -0.77 7.28
C GLY A 34 5.85 -1.45 7.89
N ASN A 35 6.10 -1.17 9.17
CA ASN A 35 7.30 -1.62 9.89
C ASN A 35 7.37 -3.15 10.06
N LEU A 36 8.56 -3.73 9.90
CA LEU A 36 8.83 -5.17 9.99
C LEU A 36 8.43 -5.78 11.34
N GLU A 37 8.67 -5.09 12.46
CA GLU A 37 8.31 -5.59 13.80
C GLU A 37 6.80 -5.78 13.93
N TYR A 38 6.01 -4.86 13.35
CA TYR A 38 4.56 -4.98 13.32
C TYR A 38 4.12 -6.05 12.31
N VAL A 39 4.55 -5.93 11.05
CA VAL A 39 4.14 -6.83 9.96
C VAL A 39 4.51 -8.28 10.26
N GLY A 40 5.67 -8.53 10.88
CA GLY A 40 6.14 -9.87 11.24
C GLY A 40 5.32 -10.55 12.35
N THR A 41 4.48 -9.81 13.06
CA THR A 41 3.58 -10.37 14.10
C THR A 41 2.23 -10.81 13.54
N LEU A 42 1.93 -10.48 12.28
CA LEU A 42 0.63 -10.72 11.67
C LEU A 42 0.52 -12.16 11.14
N ASP A 43 -0.65 -12.77 11.32
CA ASP A 43 -0.99 -14.02 10.65
C ASP A 43 -1.32 -13.78 9.16
N GLU A 44 -1.46 -14.87 8.39
CA GLU A 44 -1.73 -14.79 6.96
C GLU A 44 -3.03 -14.02 6.63
N LYS A 45 -4.07 -14.15 7.46
CA LYS A 45 -5.36 -13.50 7.25
C LYS A 45 -5.24 -12.00 7.52
N GLN A 46 -4.56 -11.62 8.59
CA GLN A 46 -4.29 -10.24 8.97
C GLN A 46 -3.41 -9.55 7.93
N LEU A 47 -2.34 -10.19 7.49
CA LEU A 47 -1.45 -9.69 6.44
C LEU A 47 -2.20 -9.45 5.12
N LYS A 48 -3.05 -10.41 4.72
CA LYS A 48 -3.93 -10.24 3.55
C LYS A 48 -4.90 -9.08 3.70
N SER A 49 -5.42 -8.83 4.91
CA SER A 49 -6.31 -7.70 5.18
C SER A 49 -5.56 -6.37 5.06
N LEU A 50 -4.39 -6.28 5.69
CA LEU A 50 -3.51 -5.10 5.64
C LEU A 50 -3.19 -4.73 4.19
N ILE A 51 -2.71 -5.69 3.39
CA ILE A 51 -2.37 -5.45 1.98
C ILE A 51 -3.58 -4.94 1.19
N LYS A 52 -4.78 -5.49 1.41
CA LYS A 52 -6.00 -5.02 0.74
C LYS A 52 -6.34 -3.58 1.12
N GLU A 53 -6.24 -3.22 2.39
CA GLU A 53 -6.50 -1.87 2.88
C GLU A 53 -5.49 -0.87 2.32
N THR A 54 -4.19 -1.21 2.35
CA THR A 54 -3.12 -0.37 1.79
C THR A 54 -3.34 -0.13 0.30
N VAL A 55 -3.68 -1.16 -0.47
CA VAL A 55 -3.98 -1.01 -1.91
C VAL A 55 -5.19 -0.14 -2.14
N LYS A 56 -6.27 -0.34 -1.38
CA LYS A 56 -7.47 0.49 -1.51
C LYS A 56 -7.13 1.96 -1.23
N ALA A 57 -6.36 2.23 -0.17
CA ALA A 57 -5.92 3.58 0.14
C ALA A 57 -5.01 4.19 -0.95
N HIS A 58 -4.20 3.37 -1.62
CA HIS A 58 -3.35 3.81 -2.72
C HIS A 58 -4.14 4.13 -4.00
N GLN A 59 -5.18 3.35 -4.30
CA GLN A 59 -6.05 3.52 -5.48
C GLN A 59 -7.10 4.63 -5.30
N GLU A 60 -7.56 4.83 -4.07
CA GLU A 60 -8.50 5.88 -3.69
C GLU A 60 -7.80 6.89 -2.76
N PRO A 61 -6.89 7.73 -3.28
CA PRO A 61 -6.32 8.78 -2.44
C PRO A 61 -7.47 9.64 -1.92
N LYS A 62 -7.62 9.70 -0.60
CA LYS A 62 -8.65 10.52 0.05
C LYS A 62 -8.56 11.92 -0.53
N ARG A 63 -9.59 12.35 -1.27
CA ARG A 63 -9.62 13.67 -1.88
C ARG A 63 -9.51 14.70 -0.78
N THR A 64 -8.47 15.53 -0.84
CA THR A 64 -8.34 16.65 0.08
C THR A 64 -9.44 17.68 -0.21
N GLU A 65 -9.79 18.51 0.78
CA GLU A 65 -10.74 19.61 0.55
C GLU A 65 -10.30 20.51 -0.62
N ALA A 66 -9.00 20.74 -0.77
CA ALA A 66 -8.43 21.47 -1.90
C ALA A 66 -8.72 20.81 -3.26
N MET A 67 -8.63 19.47 -3.34
CA MET A 67 -9.00 18.73 -4.56
C MET A 67 -10.50 18.81 -4.85
N ASN A 68 -11.35 18.77 -3.82
CA ASN A 68 -12.80 18.91 -3.99
C ASN A 68 -13.20 20.32 -4.47
N GLN A 69 -12.52 21.37 -3.99
CA GLN A 69 -12.75 22.75 -4.41
C GLN A 69 -12.36 23.01 -5.88
N LEU A 70 -11.31 22.35 -6.39
CA LEU A 70 -10.90 22.48 -7.80
C LEU A 70 -11.92 21.87 -8.76
N ILE A 71 -12.54 20.75 -8.39
CA ILE A 71 -13.58 20.11 -9.20
C ILE A 71 -14.87 20.97 -9.21
N GLY A 72 -15.22 21.57 -8.06
CA GLY A 72 -16.42 22.42 -7.94
C GLY A 72 -16.34 23.77 -8.67
N LYS A 73 -15.15 24.22 -9.08
CA LYS A 73 -14.95 25.47 -9.84
C LYS A 73 -14.90 25.29 -11.35
N SER A 74 -14.99 24.06 -11.86
CA SER A 74 -14.97 23.79 -13.29
C SER A 74 -16.38 23.63 -13.85
N LEU A 75 -17.18 24.70 -13.86
CA LEU A 75 -18.38 24.89 -14.68
C LEU A 75 -18.56 26.38 -15.00
#